data_AF-A0A022MH89-F1
#
_entry.id   AF-A0A022MH89-F1
#
_cell.length_a   1.000
_cell.length_b   1.000
_cell.length_c   1.000
_cell.angle_alpha   90.00
_cell.angle_beta   90.00
_cell.angle_gamma   90.00
#
_symmetry.space_group_name_H-M   'P 1'
#
loop_
_entity.id
_entity.type
_entity.pdbx_description
1 polymer ?
#
loop_
_entity_poly.entity_id
_entity_poly.type
_entity_poly.pdbx_seq_one_letter_code
_entity_poly.pdbx_strand_id
1 'polypeptide(L)'
;MEIWINPACSKCRSAIGVLDAEGAEYTVRRYLEDVPTEDEIRTVLARLGLEPWDITRTQEAAAKELGLKDWPREDAARGRWIAALAAHPKLIQRPIITADDGTAVVGRTEEAVRDALGRG
;
A
#
# COMPACT_ATOMS: atom_id res chain seq x y z
N MET A 1 13.15 -6.19 -4.12
CA MET A 1 12.06 -5.60 -3.32
C MET A 1 11.57 -4.28 -3.94
N GLU A 2 10.30 -3.91 -3.79
CA GLU A 2 9.76 -2.59 -4.17
C GLU A 2 8.99 -1.95 -3.00
N ILE A 3 9.14 -0.63 -2.79
CA ILE A 3 8.38 0.14 -1.80
C ILE A 3 7.55 1.26 -2.44
N TRP A 4 6.26 1.29 -2.12
CA TRP A 4 5.34 2.37 -2.49
C TRP A 4 5.32 3.44 -1.40
N ILE A 5 5.65 4.68 -1.76
CA ILE A 5 5.75 5.78 -0.80
C ILE A 5 5.04 7.07 -1.22
N ASN A 6 4.77 7.91 -0.22
CA ASN A 6 4.67 9.34 -0.39
C ASN A 6 5.82 10.00 0.39
N PRO A 7 6.74 10.74 -0.24
CA PRO A 7 7.91 11.36 0.43
C PRO A 7 7.55 12.26 1.63
N ALA A 8 6.38 12.89 1.60
CA ALA A 8 5.90 13.74 2.70
C ALA A 8 5.50 12.94 3.96
N CYS A 9 5.32 11.62 3.85
CA CYS A 9 4.87 10.76 4.94
C CYS A 9 6.01 10.33 5.88
N SER A 10 5.90 10.65 7.17
CA SER A 10 6.88 10.25 8.19
C SER A 10 7.11 8.74 8.25
N LYS A 11 6.05 7.93 8.17
CA LYS A 11 6.15 6.47 8.17
C LYS A 11 6.91 5.92 6.96
N CYS A 12 6.75 6.53 5.78
CA CYS A 12 7.54 6.15 4.60
C CYS A 12 9.03 6.48 4.80
N ARG A 13 9.35 7.65 5.36
CA ARG A 13 10.75 8.02 5.65
C ARG A 13 11.38 7.09 6.70
N SER A 14 10.64 6.72 7.74
CA SER A 14 11.11 5.73 8.72
C SER A 14 11.36 4.37 8.08
N ALA A 15 10.46 3.90 7.21
CA ALA A 15 10.64 2.62 6.51
C ALA A 15 11.88 2.63 5.61
N ILE A 16 12.08 3.68 4.80
CA ILE A 16 13.29 3.87 3.98
C ILE A 16 14.54 3.84 4.85
N GLY A 17 14.55 4.57 5.97
CA GLY A 17 15.71 4.57 6.86
C GLY A 17 16.07 3.20 7.44
N VAL A 18 15.07 2.35 7.71
CA VAL A 18 15.30 0.96 8.13
C VAL A 18 15.87 0.13 6.97
N LEU A 19 15.31 0.23 5.76
CA LEU A 19 15.82 -0.48 4.59
C LEU A 19 17.27 -0.07 4.27
N ASP A 20 17.58 1.22 4.32
CA ASP A 20 18.92 1.76 4.10
C ASP A 20 19.92 1.30 5.17
N ALA A 21 19.51 1.30 6.45
CA ALA A 21 20.35 0.87 7.56
C ALA A 21 20.72 -0.62 7.48
N GLU A 22 19.85 -1.43 6.89
CA GLU A 22 20.06 -2.87 6.68
C GLU A 22 20.75 -3.16 5.32
N GLY A 23 21.07 -2.13 4.53
CA GLY A 23 21.74 -2.27 3.24
C GLY A 23 20.91 -2.99 2.19
N ALA A 24 19.58 -2.94 2.30
CA ALA A 24 18.68 -3.64 1.40
C ALA A 24 18.64 -3.01 0.01
N GLU A 25 18.55 -3.84 -1.03
CA GLU A 25 18.32 -3.38 -2.40
C GLU A 25 16.81 -3.28 -2.67
N TYR A 26 16.33 -2.10 -3.04
CA TYR A 26 14.91 -1.87 -3.34
C TYR A 26 14.69 -0.76 -4.36
N THR A 27 13.56 -0.83 -5.06
CA THR A 27 13.06 0.26 -5.91
C THR A 27 12.01 1.08 -5.16
N VAL A 28 11.95 2.38 -5.46
CA VAL A 28 10.99 3.31 -4.86
C VAL A 28 9.96 3.72 -5.90
N ARG A 29 8.69 3.36 -5.68
CA ARG A 29 7.56 3.87 -6.45
C ARG A 29 6.87 5.01 -5.69
N ARG A 30 6.86 6.20 -6.28
CA ARG A 30 6.06 7.34 -5.79
C ARG A 30 4.64 7.17 -6.32
N TYR A 31 3.85 6.34 -5.66
CA TYR A 31 2.56 5.85 -6.15
C TYR A 31 1.47 6.93 -6.37
N LEU A 32 1.71 8.18 -5.97
CA LEU A 32 0.85 9.31 -6.29
C LEU A 32 1.21 9.99 -7.63
N GLU A 33 2.44 9.80 -8.10
CA GLU A 33 2.97 10.30 -9.38
C GLU A 33 2.91 9.18 -10.42
N ASP A 34 3.40 7.99 -10.06
CA ASP A 34 3.28 6.76 -10.83
C ASP A 34 2.16 5.90 -10.23
N VAL A 35 0.93 6.22 -10.62
CA VAL A 35 -0.30 5.65 -10.06
C VAL A 35 -0.45 4.18 -10.44
N PRO A 36 -0.65 3.27 -9.48
CA PRO A 36 -0.87 1.87 -9.79
C PRO A 36 -2.21 1.65 -10.48
N THR A 37 -2.19 0.82 -11.52
CA THR A 37 -3.37 0.32 -12.22
C THR A 37 -4.21 -0.58 -11.33
N GLU A 38 -5.47 -0.83 -11.70
CA GLU A 38 -6.32 -1.77 -10.96
C GLU A 38 -5.71 -3.18 -10.87
N ASP A 39 -5.04 -3.65 -11.94
CA ASP A 39 -4.41 -4.97 -11.99
C ASP A 39 -3.18 -5.06 -11.06
N GLU A 40 -2.40 -3.99 -10.98
CA GLU A 40 -1.30 -3.89 -10.01
C GLU A 40 -1.83 -3.88 -8.57
N ILE A 41 -2.92 -3.15 -8.30
CA ILE A 41 -3.57 -3.15 -6.99
C ILE A 41 -4.09 -4.54 -6.63
N ARG A 42 -4.74 -5.26 -7.57
CA ARG A 42 -5.18 -6.65 -7.37
C ARG A 42 -4.01 -7.57 -7.02
N THR A 43 -2.91 -7.43 -7.74
CA THR A 43 -1.69 -8.19 -7.51
C THR A 43 -1.14 -7.92 -6.11
N VAL A 44 -1.00 -6.65 -5.72
CA VAL A 44 -0.53 -6.27 -4.38
C VAL A 44 -1.46 -6.79 -3.28
N LEU A 45 -2.78 -6.71 -3.44
CA LEU A 45 -3.74 -7.25 -2.49
C LEU A 45 -3.59 -8.76 -2.30
N ALA A 46 -3.40 -9.50 -3.39
CA ALA A 46 -3.14 -10.94 -3.32
C ALA A 46 -1.86 -11.26 -2.55
N ARG A 47 -0.79 -10.48 -2.78
CA ARG A 47 0.50 -10.62 -2.07
C ARG A 47 0.41 -10.24 -0.59
N LEU A 48 -0.45 -9.29 -0.25
CA LEU A 48 -0.74 -8.89 1.12
C LEU A 48 -1.63 -9.89 1.87
N GLY A 49 -2.42 -10.69 1.14
CA GLY A 49 -3.51 -11.47 1.74
C GLY A 49 -4.60 -10.59 2.35
N LEU A 50 -4.81 -9.39 1.79
CA LEU A 50 -5.75 -8.39 2.30
C LEU A 50 -6.79 -8.00 1.26
N GLU A 51 -7.88 -7.43 1.73
CA GLU A 51 -8.95 -6.88 0.89
C GLU A 51 -8.74 -5.37 0.66
N PRO A 52 -9.32 -4.79 -0.41
CA PRO A 52 -9.05 -3.39 -0.76
C PRO A 52 -9.49 -2.40 0.35
N TRP A 53 -10.54 -2.74 1.11
CA TRP A 53 -10.96 -1.92 2.25
C TRP A 53 -9.98 -1.95 3.43
N ASP A 54 -9.13 -2.98 3.55
CA ASP A 54 -8.12 -3.07 4.63
C ASP A 54 -6.95 -2.12 4.38
N ILE A 55 -6.66 -1.84 3.11
CA ILE A 55 -5.63 -0.88 2.71
C ILE A 55 -6.20 0.50 2.37
N THR A 56 -7.48 0.77 2.67
CA THR A 56 -8.10 2.07 2.38
C THR A 56 -7.99 3.04 3.55
N ARG A 57 -7.46 4.23 3.28
CA ARG A 57 -7.36 5.37 4.20
C ARG A 57 -8.68 6.14 4.24
N THR A 58 -9.61 5.67 5.05
CA THR A 58 -10.96 6.26 5.22
C THR A 58 -10.99 7.67 5.81
N GLN A 59 -9.86 8.22 6.25
CA GLN A 59 -9.74 9.58 6.82
C GLN A 59 -9.44 10.67 5.78
N GLU A 60 -9.05 10.28 4.56
CA GLU A 60 -8.75 11.22 3.47
C GLU A 60 -10.03 11.95 3.02
N ALA A 61 -9.89 13.17 2.50
CA ALA A 61 -11.03 13.96 2.02
C ALA A 61 -11.83 13.22 0.93
N ALA A 62 -11.14 12.64 -0.05
CA ALA A 62 -11.75 11.81 -1.10
C ALA A 62 -12.56 10.64 -0.54
N ALA A 63 -12.16 10.05 0.59
CA ALA A 63 -12.92 8.96 1.20
C ALA A 63 -14.28 9.41 1.72
N LYS A 64 -14.35 10.65 2.25
CA LYS A 64 -15.59 11.26 2.73
C LYS A 64 -16.50 11.65 1.56
N GLU A 65 -15.92 12.26 0.52
CA GLU A 65 -16.64 12.66 -0.69
C GLU A 65 -17.28 11.47 -1.41
N LEU A 66 -16.59 10.33 -1.44
CA LEU A 66 -17.09 9.09 -2.05
C LEU A 66 -18.03 8.27 -1.13
N GLY A 67 -18.18 8.66 0.13
CA GLY A 67 -18.97 7.92 1.12
C GLY A 67 -18.43 6.52 1.43
N LEU A 68 -17.10 6.32 1.38
CA LEU A 68 -16.48 4.98 1.49
C LEU A 68 -16.81 4.25 2.80
N LYS A 69 -17.15 4.99 3.86
CA LYS A 69 -17.54 4.40 5.14
C LYS A 69 -18.80 3.53 5.04
N ASP A 70 -19.68 3.86 4.11
CA ASP A 70 -20.97 3.20 3.94
C ASP A 70 -20.93 2.14 2.82
N TRP A 71 -19.76 1.96 2.18
CA TRP A 71 -19.62 0.94 1.15
C TRP A 71 -19.56 -0.46 1.79
N PRO A 72 -20.24 -1.45 1.20
CA PRO A 72 -20.17 -2.82 1.69
C PRO A 72 -18.76 -3.39 1.53
N ARG A 73 -18.39 -4.28 2.46
CA ARG A 73 -17.08 -4.96 2.51
C ARG A 73 -17.27 -6.44 2.21
N GLU A 74 -17.61 -6.70 0.96
CA GLU A 74 -17.94 -8.02 0.42
C GLU A 74 -17.43 -8.15 -1.02
N ASP A 75 -17.33 -9.38 -1.51
CA ASP A 75 -16.73 -9.69 -2.82
C ASP A 75 -17.38 -8.93 -3.98
N ALA A 76 -18.71 -8.79 -3.96
CA ALA A 76 -19.46 -8.07 -4.99
C ALA A 76 -19.05 -6.59 -5.10
N ALA A 77 -18.53 -6.00 -4.00
CA ALA A 77 -18.08 -4.63 -3.94
C ALA A 77 -16.58 -4.46 -4.19
N ARG A 78 -15.80 -5.55 -4.16
CA ARG A 78 -14.33 -5.53 -4.25
C ARG A 78 -13.83 -4.75 -5.47
N GLY A 79 -14.46 -4.95 -6.63
CA GLY A 79 -14.10 -4.25 -7.86
C GLY A 79 -14.26 -2.72 -7.75
N ARG A 80 -15.35 -2.26 -7.12
CA ARG A 80 -15.62 -0.83 -6.91
C ARG A 80 -14.58 -0.19 -5.98
N TRP A 81 -14.18 -0.91 -4.92
CA TRP A 81 -13.11 -0.45 -4.03
C TRP A 81 -11.78 -0.30 -4.77
N ILE A 82 -11.40 -1.29 -5.58
CA ILE A 82 -10.16 -1.24 -6.36
C ILE A 82 -10.16 -0.08 -7.35
N ALA A 83 -11.26 0.12 -8.08
CA ALA A 83 -11.42 1.26 -8.99
C ALA A 83 -11.28 2.61 -8.26
N ALA A 84 -11.83 2.73 -7.05
CA ALA A 84 -11.66 3.93 -6.24
C ALA A 84 -10.21 4.17 -5.80
N LEU A 85 -9.48 3.10 -5.45
CA LEU A 85 -8.06 3.19 -5.10
C LEU A 85 -7.20 3.64 -6.30
N ALA A 86 -7.46 3.11 -7.50
CA ALA A 86 -6.77 3.52 -8.72
C ALA A 86 -7.10 4.96 -9.12
N ALA A 87 -8.38 5.36 -9.03
CA ALA A 87 -8.82 6.72 -9.36
C ALA A 87 -8.36 7.77 -8.33
N HIS A 88 -8.21 7.36 -7.06
CA HIS A 88 -7.81 8.24 -5.97
C HIS A 88 -6.68 7.59 -5.16
N PRO A 89 -5.43 7.54 -5.69
CA PRO A 89 -4.34 6.80 -5.07
C PRO A 89 -4.04 7.26 -3.64
N LYS A 90 -4.34 8.51 -3.26
CA LYS A 90 -4.23 8.98 -1.86
C LYS A 90 -4.98 8.12 -0.84
N LEU A 91 -6.01 7.38 -1.28
CA LEU A 91 -6.73 6.41 -0.48
C LEU A 91 -5.91 5.17 -0.12
N ILE A 92 -4.89 4.82 -0.89
CA ILE A 92 -4.05 3.63 -0.63
C ILE A 92 -3.19 3.89 0.62
N GLN A 93 -3.23 2.93 1.55
CA GLN A 93 -2.35 2.89 2.71
C GLN A 93 -0.88 2.84 2.28
N ARG A 94 -0.02 3.48 3.07
CA ARG A 94 1.42 3.60 2.81
C ARG A 94 2.24 3.45 4.09
N PRO A 95 3.53 3.07 3.98
CA PRO A 95 4.12 2.45 2.80
C PRO A 95 3.56 1.03 2.58
N ILE A 96 3.63 0.55 1.34
CA ILE A 96 3.45 -0.87 0.99
C ILE A 96 4.80 -1.36 0.49
N ILE A 97 5.26 -2.50 1.00
CA ILE A 97 6.52 -3.12 0.56
C ILE A 97 6.16 -4.46 -0.06
N THR A 98 6.62 -4.69 -1.27
CA THR A 98 6.61 -6.00 -1.92
C THR A 98 8.01 -6.62 -1.76
N ALA A 99 8.08 -7.74 -1.05
CA ALA A 99 9.31 -8.49 -0.83
C ALA A 99 9.69 -9.35 -2.05
N ASP A 100 10.92 -9.89 -2.04
CA ASP A 100 11.47 -10.65 -3.17
C ASP A 100 10.87 -12.05 -3.31
N ASP A 101 10.41 -12.65 -2.20
CA ASP A 101 9.63 -13.90 -2.23
C ASP A 101 8.21 -13.75 -2.83
N GLY A 102 7.85 -12.54 -3.25
CA GLY A 102 6.57 -12.22 -3.84
C GLY A 102 5.46 -11.92 -2.82
N THR A 103 5.73 -11.93 -1.51
CA THR A 103 4.77 -11.44 -0.50
C THR A 103 4.81 -9.92 -0.39
N ALA A 104 3.83 -9.34 0.32
CA ALA A 104 3.83 -7.91 0.60
C ALA A 104 3.41 -7.61 2.04
N VAL A 105 3.77 -6.43 2.53
CA VAL A 105 3.40 -5.93 3.86
C VAL A 105 3.00 -4.45 3.83
N VAL A 106 2.16 -4.06 4.79
CA VAL A 106 1.87 -2.66 5.09
C VAL A 106 2.90 -2.15 6.12
N GLY A 107 3.97 -1.51 5.64
CA GLY A 107 5.16 -1.12 6.42
C GLY A 107 4.97 0.07 7.37
N ARG A 108 3.90 0.08 8.19
CA ARG A 108 3.57 1.20 9.09
C ARG A 108 4.37 1.19 10.40
N THR A 109 4.98 0.07 10.73
CA THR A 109 5.83 -0.14 11.91
C THR A 109 7.20 -0.63 11.46
N GLU A 110 8.21 -0.39 12.29
CA GLU A 110 9.55 -0.92 12.03
C GLU A 110 9.55 -2.46 11.95
N GLU A 111 8.80 -3.12 12.83
CA GLU A 111 8.62 -4.58 12.82
C GLU A 111 8.08 -5.07 11.46
N ALA A 112 7.08 -4.41 10.88
CA ALA A 112 6.56 -4.78 9.57
C ALA A 112 7.61 -4.59 8.46
N VAL A 113 8.45 -3.57 8.55
CA VAL A 113 9.54 -3.36 7.58
C VAL A 113 10.61 -4.44 7.72
N ARG A 114 10.96 -4.82 8.96
CA ARG A 114 11.90 -5.91 9.24
C ARG A 114 11.37 -7.28 8.81
N ASP A 115 10.07 -7.52 8.98
CA ASP A 115 9.40 -8.70 8.44
C ASP A 115 9.54 -8.76 6.91
N ALA A 116 9.36 -7.64 6.19
CA ALA A 116 9.61 -7.61 4.75
C ALA A 116 11.06 -7.95 4.36
N LEU A 117 12.04 -7.51 5.14
CA LEU A 117 13.46 -7.80 4.92
C LEU A 117 13.79 -9.28 5.14
N GLY A 118 13.11 -9.95 6.06
CA GLY A 118 13.27 -11.39 6.32
C GLY A 118 12.65 -12.30 5.25
N ARG A 119 11.97 -11.73 4.26
CA ARG A 119 11.27 -12.42 3.16
C ARG A 119 12.04 -12.37 1.84
N GLY A 120 13.37 -12.34 1.95
CA GLY A 120 14.34 -12.39 0.86
C GLY A 120 15.08 -13.71 0.78
#